data_AF-A0A961PWB5-F1
#
_entry.id   AF-A0A961PWB5-F1
#
_cell.length_a   1.000
_cell.length_b   1.000
_cell.length_c   1.000
_cell.angle_alpha   90.00
_cell.angle_beta   90.00
_cell.angle_gamma   90.00
#
_symmetry.space_group_name_H-M   'P 1'
#
loop_
_entity.id
_entity.type
_entity.pdbx_description
1 polymer ?
#
loop_
_entity_poly.entity_id
_entity_poly.type
_entity_poly.pdbx_seq_one_letter_code
_entity_poly.pdbx_strand_id
1 'polypeptide(L)'
;AELGPGIRAVLLAGLVLAAGCAGVQQERDPAVCTDLFEQYNRLERQGQVTRFNAPSDTYILAPRLERQTVLLIQGGCVTRTSDLDGMEALGRRLVPFEIAHGGAAIRPVPVQVGVVTGFTDERRATVFFRGLGYNSRGVGLEGLGRRILIGPFDNEAALEQAISVAREAGFISPFAAVNIKF
;
A
#
# COMPACT_ATOMS: atom_id res chain seq x y z
N ALA A 1 39.12 2.98 -73.43
CA ALA A 1 38.10 2.23 -72.67
C ALA A 1 38.08 2.81 -71.27
N GLU A 2 36.99 3.51 -70.95
CA GLU A 2 36.82 4.33 -69.76
C GLU A 2 36.44 3.47 -68.54
N LEU A 3 37.04 3.73 -67.38
CA LEU A 3 36.64 3.17 -66.08
C LEU A 3 36.53 4.33 -65.09
N GLY A 4 35.29 4.65 -64.74
CA GLY A 4 34.91 5.83 -63.96
C GLY A 4 35.13 5.70 -62.45
N PRO A 5 35.05 6.83 -61.71
CA PRO A 5 35.29 6.89 -60.28
C PRO A 5 34.03 6.51 -59.51
N GLY A 6 34.04 5.34 -58.89
CA GLY A 6 32.97 4.83 -58.02
C GLY A 6 33.04 5.45 -56.62
N ILE A 7 32.07 6.31 -56.36
CA ILE A 7 31.86 7.13 -55.16
C ILE A 7 31.73 6.29 -53.88
N ARG A 8 32.43 6.75 -52.83
CA ARG A 8 32.28 6.31 -51.43
C ARG A 8 30.86 6.59 -50.94
N ALA A 9 30.06 5.55 -50.71
CA ALA A 9 28.79 5.67 -49.99
C ALA A 9 29.04 5.43 -48.49
N VAL A 10 28.95 6.51 -47.72
CA VAL A 10 29.04 6.53 -46.26
C VAL A 10 27.79 5.88 -45.67
N LEU A 11 27.98 4.73 -45.02
CA LEU A 11 26.97 3.96 -44.30
C LEU A 11 26.92 4.46 -42.85
N LEU A 12 26.10 5.48 -42.57
CA LEU A 12 25.82 5.96 -41.21
C LEU A 12 24.41 6.58 -41.16
N ALA A 13 23.41 5.73 -40.95
CA ALA A 13 22.08 6.15 -40.53
C ALA A 13 21.56 5.11 -39.52
N GLY A 14 22.19 5.10 -38.34
CA GLY A 14 21.81 4.26 -37.22
C GLY A 14 20.85 4.97 -36.28
N LEU A 15 19.70 4.32 -36.04
CA LEU A 15 19.03 4.21 -34.74
C LEU A 15 18.75 5.49 -33.96
N VAL A 16 17.66 6.18 -34.29
CA VAL A 16 16.86 6.90 -33.28
C VAL A 16 15.40 6.83 -33.71
N LEU A 17 14.56 6.12 -32.95
CA LEU A 17 13.11 6.36 -32.73
C LEU A 17 12.48 5.13 -32.08
N ALA A 18 12.95 4.80 -30.87
CA ALA A 18 12.21 4.00 -29.92
C ALA A 18 12.11 4.79 -28.61
N ALA A 19 11.56 6.01 -28.68
CA ALA A 19 11.01 6.68 -27.51
C ALA A 19 9.69 5.99 -27.17
N GLY A 20 9.79 4.76 -26.65
CA GLY A 20 8.68 4.14 -25.95
C GLY A 20 8.27 5.08 -24.84
N CYS A 21 6.96 5.34 -24.73
CA CYS A 21 6.38 6.02 -23.59
C CYS A 21 6.70 5.20 -22.34
N ALA A 22 7.87 5.42 -21.75
CA ALA A 22 8.12 5.03 -20.38
C ALA A 22 7.20 5.92 -19.55
N GLY A 23 5.98 5.43 -19.32
CA GLY A 23 5.06 6.06 -18.39
C GLY A 23 5.83 6.29 -17.10
N VAL A 24 5.92 7.55 -16.68
CA VAL A 24 6.56 7.94 -15.43
C VAL A 24 5.85 7.13 -14.34
N GLN A 25 6.48 6.05 -13.87
CA GLN A 25 6.00 5.35 -12.71
C GLN A 25 6.16 6.32 -11.56
N GLN A 26 5.02 6.85 -11.09
CA GLN A 26 5.01 7.74 -9.95
C GLN A 26 5.67 7.00 -8.78
N GLU A 27 6.77 7.56 -8.29
CA GLU A 27 7.49 7.01 -7.17
C GLU A 27 6.57 7.03 -5.94
N ARG A 28 6.41 5.87 -5.31
CA ARG A 28 5.50 5.68 -4.19
C ARG A 28 6.27 5.97 -2.91
N ASP A 29 6.04 7.12 -2.31
CA ASP A 29 6.70 7.54 -1.08
C ASP A 29 5.92 7.09 0.16
N PRO A 30 6.48 6.19 1.00
CA PRO A 30 5.86 5.74 2.24
C PRO A 30 5.47 6.86 3.21
N ALA A 31 6.28 7.93 3.30
CA ALA A 31 6.04 9.04 4.21
C ALA A 31 4.82 9.84 3.76
N VAL A 32 4.76 10.18 2.46
CA VAL A 32 3.59 10.86 1.86
C VAL A 32 2.33 10.03 2.05
N CYS A 33 2.39 8.72 1.85
CA CYS A 33 1.23 7.86 2.06
C CYS A 33 0.76 7.81 3.51
N THR A 34 1.70 7.79 4.46
CA THR A 34 1.38 7.86 5.89
C THR A 34 0.64 9.16 6.21
N ASP A 35 1.16 10.31 5.77
CA ASP A 35 0.53 11.62 5.99
C ASP A 35 -0.88 11.71 5.39
N LEU A 36 -1.06 11.18 4.18
CA LEU A 36 -2.35 11.15 3.50
C LEU A 36 -3.36 10.25 4.23
N PHE A 37 -2.93 9.09 4.74
CA PHE A 37 -3.80 8.21 5.53
C PHE A 37 -4.15 8.81 6.89
N GLU A 38 -3.20 9.46 7.57
CA GLU A 38 -3.50 10.14 8.82
C GLU A 38 -4.53 11.26 8.62
N GLN A 39 -4.42 12.02 7.54
CA GLN A 39 -5.40 13.05 7.19
C GLN A 39 -6.77 12.43 6.88
N TYR A 40 -6.82 11.33 6.15
CA TYR A 40 -8.06 10.56 5.93
C TYR A 40 -8.70 10.15 7.27
N ASN A 41 -7.92 9.54 8.17
CA ASN A 41 -8.38 9.06 9.47
C ASN A 41 -8.84 10.21 10.39
N ARG A 42 -8.29 11.42 10.25
CA ARG A 42 -8.80 12.62 10.93
C ARG A 42 -10.16 13.04 10.38
N LEU A 43 -10.32 13.06 9.06
CA LEU A 43 -11.59 13.44 8.40
C LEU A 43 -12.72 12.44 8.72
N GLU A 44 -12.42 11.14 8.67
CA GLU A 44 -13.35 10.06 9.03
C GLU A 44 -13.90 10.23 10.46
N ARG A 45 -13.03 10.57 11.42
CA ARG A 45 -13.43 10.79 12.83
C ARG A 45 -14.19 12.07 13.09
N GLN A 46 -14.03 13.08 12.25
CA GLN A 46 -14.83 14.30 12.32
C GLN A 46 -16.28 14.10 11.82
N GLY A 47 -16.68 12.85 11.58
CA GLY A 47 -18.03 12.53 11.12
C GLY A 47 -18.30 13.08 9.73
N GLN A 48 -17.27 13.19 8.88
CA GLN A 48 -17.46 13.42 7.45
C GLN A 48 -18.15 12.19 6.87
N VAL A 49 -19.48 12.19 7.00
CA VAL A 49 -20.35 11.03 6.82
C VAL A 49 -20.38 10.56 5.37
N THR A 50 -20.19 9.26 5.22
CA THR A 50 -20.71 8.47 4.10
C THR A 50 -22.24 8.45 4.22
N ARG A 51 -22.95 9.02 3.24
CA ARG A 51 -24.41 8.89 3.16
C ARG A 51 -24.74 7.72 2.27
N PHE A 52 -25.49 6.75 2.78
CA PHE A 52 -26.00 5.68 1.93
C PHE A 52 -27.06 6.23 0.97
N ASN A 53 -26.83 6.09 -0.33
CA ASN A 53 -27.76 6.41 -1.41
C ASN A 53 -28.46 5.14 -1.85
N ALA A 54 -29.62 4.86 -1.24
CA ALA A 54 -30.38 3.64 -1.47
C ALA A 54 -30.74 3.40 -2.96
N PRO A 55 -31.16 4.40 -3.76
CA PRO A 55 -31.40 4.23 -5.19
C PRO A 55 -30.23 3.68 -6.01
N SER A 56 -29.00 4.02 -5.63
CA SER A 56 -27.80 3.58 -6.35
C SER A 56 -27.01 2.49 -5.62
N ASP A 57 -27.47 2.09 -4.43
CA ASP A 57 -26.78 1.17 -3.52
C ASP A 57 -25.30 1.56 -3.29
N THR A 58 -25.04 2.87 -3.17
CA THR A 58 -23.68 3.41 -3.01
C THR A 58 -23.61 4.36 -1.84
N TYR A 59 -22.44 4.43 -1.20
CA TYR A 59 -22.17 5.48 -0.22
C TYR A 59 -21.60 6.72 -0.92
N ILE A 60 -22.20 7.88 -0.62
CA ILE A 60 -21.72 9.19 -1.05
C ILE A 60 -20.76 9.71 0.02
N LEU A 61 -19.51 9.87 -0.37
CA LEU A 61 -18.47 10.48 0.46
C LEU A 61 -18.71 11.99 0.61
N ALA A 62 -18.42 12.53 1.78
CA ALA A 62 -18.32 13.98 1.93
C ALA A 62 -17.18 14.52 1.05
N PRO A 63 -17.30 15.72 0.43
CA PRO A 63 -16.33 16.20 -0.57
C PRO A 63 -14.87 16.25 -0.09
N ARG A 64 -14.64 16.51 1.20
CA ARG A 64 -13.29 16.49 1.79
C ARG A 64 -12.71 15.08 1.86
N LEU A 65 -13.53 14.10 2.24
CA LEU A 65 -13.14 12.69 2.33
C LEU A 65 -12.95 12.08 0.95
N GLU A 66 -13.79 12.46 -0.02
CA GLU A 66 -13.64 12.11 -1.44
C GLU A 66 -12.34 12.66 -2.01
N ARG A 67 -12.03 13.96 -1.80
CA ARG A 67 -10.76 14.54 -2.23
C ARG A 67 -9.57 13.78 -1.64
N GLN A 68 -9.63 13.44 -0.35
CA GLN A 68 -8.55 12.69 0.30
C GLN A 68 -8.39 11.28 -0.27
N THR A 69 -9.50 10.63 -0.62
CA THR A 69 -9.53 9.35 -1.31
C THR A 69 -8.80 9.43 -2.65
N VAL A 70 -9.12 10.44 -3.46
CA VAL A 70 -8.46 10.68 -4.75
C VAL A 70 -6.95 10.91 -4.56
N LEU A 71 -6.53 11.67 -3.55
CA LEU A 71 -5.11 11.89 -3.26
C LEU A 71 -4.38 10.60 -2.88
N LEU A 72 -5.01 9.72 -2.10
CA LEU A 72 -4.44 8.41 -1.74
C LEU A 72 -4.28 7.50 -2.96
N ILE A 73 -5.26 7.51 -3.87
CA ILE A 73 -5.21 6.73 -5.12
C ILE A 73 -4.13 7.29 -6.05
N GLN A 74 -4.14 8.60 -6.30
CA GLN A 74 -3.17 9.28 -7.16
C GLN A 74 -1.76 9.20 -6.59
N GLY A 75 -1.60 9.20 -5.26
CA GLY A 75 -0.32 9.00 -4.59
C GLY A 75 0.21 7.56 -4.65
N GLY A 76 -0.58 6.61 -5.19
CA GLY A 76 -0.19 5.21 -5.24
C GLY A 76 -0.14 4.53 -3.88
N CYS A 77 -0.90 5.02 -2.89
CA CYS A 77 -0.86 4.57 -1.50
C CYS A 77 -1.70 3.31 -1.23
N VAL A 78 -2.49 2.89 -2.20
CA VAL A 78 -3.23 1.63 -2.16
C VAL A 78 -2.31 0.49 -2.58
N THR A 79 -2.23 -0.54 -1.75
CA THR A 79 -1.43 -1.75 -1.99
C THR A 79 -2.04 -2.54 -3.14
N ARG A 80 -1.22 -2.82 -4.15
CA ARG A 80 -1.63 -3.58 -5.34
C ARG A 80 -1.31 -5.06 -5.13
N THR A 81 -2.01 -5.93 -5.84
CA THR A 81 -1.76 -7.38 -5.81
C THR A 81 -0.29 -7.72 -6.05
N SER A 82 0.34 -7.07 -7.04
CA SER A 82 1.76 -7.29 -7.37
C SER A 82 2.74 -6.86 -6.28
N ASP A 83 2.34 -5.95 -5.39
CA ASP A 83 3.18 -5.56 -4.26
C ASP A 83 3.25 -6.71 -3.23
N LEU A 84 2.25 -7.60 -3.23
CA LEU A 84 2.13 -8.73 -2.29
C LEU A 84 2.68 -10.05 -2.85
N ASP A 85 3.32 -10.06 -4.02
CA ASP A 85 3.78 -11.30 -4.68
C ASP A 85 4.82 -12.07 -3.82
N GLY A 86 5.61 -11.37 -3.01
CA GLY A 86 6.61 -11.97 -2.12
C GLY A 86 6.08 -12.43 -0.76
N MET A 87 4.83 -12.11 -0.41
CA MET A 87 4.31 -12.25 0.96
C MET A 87 4.30 -13.70 1.44
N GLU A 88 3.84 -14.65 0.62
CA GLU A 88 3.79 -16.06 1.01
C GLU A 88 5.19 -16.68 1.15
N ALA A 89 6.15 -16.25 0.33
CA ALA A 89 7.53 -16.69 0.44
C ALA A 89 8.20 -16.15 1.71
N LEU A 90 7.93 -14.89 2.04
CA LEU A 90 8.35 -14.29 3.31
C LEU A 90 7.78 -15.06 4.51
N GLY A 91 6.48 -15.39 4.48
CA GLY A 91 5.83 -16.11 5.56
C GLY A 91 6.49 -17.46 5.85
N ARG A 92 6.86 -18.20 4.80
CA ARG A 92 7.60 -19.47 4.96
C ARG A 92 9.00 -19.26 5.54
N ARG A 93 9.69 -18.18 5.15
CA ARG A 93 11.05 -17.86 5.63
C ARG A 93 11.07 -17.45 7.10
N LEU A 94 10.01 -16.83 7.58
CA LEU A 94 9.90 -16.34 8.95
C LEU A 94 9.59 -17.43 9.97
N VAL A 95 9.27 -18.66 9.56
CA VAL A 95 8.93 -19.76 10.49
C VAL A 95 10.19 -20.48 11.01
N PRO A 96 10.31 -20.74 12.33
CA PRO A 96 9.40 -20.33 13.39
C PRO A 96 9.48 -18.83 13.67
N PHE A 97 8.31 -18.20 13.82
CA PHE A 97 8.21 -16.77 14.09
C PHE A 97 7.78 -16.55 15.53
N GLU A 98 8.46 -15.63 16.22
CA GLU A 98 8.10 -15.17 17.55
C GLU A 98 7.87 -13.66 17.52
N ILE A 99 6.75 -13.22 18.07
CA ILE A 99 6.45 -11.80 18.22
C ILE A 99 7.45 -11.23 19.22
N ALA A 100 8.10 -10.13 18.83
CA ALA A 100 9.10 -9.48 19.67
C ALA A 100 8.48 -9.02 20.99
N HIS A 101 9.26 -9.13 22.06
CA HIS A 101 8.88 -8.67 23.39
C HIS A 101 9.98 -7.74 23.93
N GLY A 102 9.58 -6.70 24.67
CA GLY A 102 10.50 -5.73 25.27
C GLY A 102 10.23 -4.29 24.83
N GLY A 103 11.16 -3.38 25.13
CA GLY A 103 10.98 -1.94 24.91
C GLY A 103 10.05 -1.30 25.93
N ALA A 104 9.67 -0.03 25.71
CA ALA A 104 8.73 0.64 26.61
C ALA A 104 7.31 0.08 26.43
N ALA A 105 6.57 0.03 27.54
CA ALA A 105 5.13 -0.22 27.49
C ALA A 105 4.43 0.99 26.84
N ILE A 106 3.51 0.73 25.93
CA ILE A 106 2.73 1.74 25.22
C ILE A 106 1.24 1.48 25.39
N ARG A 107 0.42 2.49 25.08
CA ARG A 107 -1.03 2.29 24.98
C ARG A 107 -1.32 1.34 23.82
N PRO A 108 -2.19 0.32 23.98
CA PRO A 108 -2.57 -0.59 22.91
C PRO A 108 -2.94 0.15 21.63
N VAL A 109 -2.20 -0.11 20.56
CA VAL A 109 -2.36 0.55 19.25
C VAL A 109 -2.29 -0.48 18.12
N PRO A 110 -3.23 -0.45 17.15
CA PRO A 110 -3.10 -1.30 15.98
C PRO A 110 -2.11 -0.70 14.97
N VAL A 111 -1.53 -1.55 14.15
CA VAL A 111 -0.82 -1.13 12.93
C VAL A 111 -1.81 -1.18 11.78
N GLN A 112 -1.98 -0.06 11.06
CA GLN A 112 -2.56 -0.09 9.72
C GLN A 112 -1.44 -0.52 8.78
N VAL A 113 -1.53 -1.73 8.21
CA VAL A 113 -0.46 -2.23 7.33
C VAL A 113 -0.59 -1.64 5.93
N GLY A 114 -1.82 -1.48 5.44
CA GLY A 114 -2.10 -0.89 4.13
C GLY A 114 -3.57 -1.06 3.75
N VAL A 115 -3.91 -0.66 2.52
CA VAL A 115 -5.25 -0.77 1.96
C VAL A 115 -5.19 -1.60 0.68
N VAL A 116 -6.07 -2.59 0.58
CA VAL A 116 -6.21 -3.44 -0.60
C VAL A 116 -7.59 -3.25 -1.22
N THR A 117 -7.72 -3.41 -2.53
CA THR A 117 -9.00 -3.22 -3.25
C THR A 117 -9.79 -4.51 -3.43
N GLY A 118 -9.14 -5.67 -3.35
CA GLY A 118 -9.75 -6.98 -3.60
C GLY A 118 -9.89 -7.84 -2.34
N PHE A 119 -10.99 -8.61 -2.26
CA PHE A 119 -11.21 -9.61 -1.19
C PHE A 119 -10.14 -10.71 -1.15
N THR A 120 -9.58 -11.07 -2.30
CA THR A 120 -8.50 -12.05 -2.39
C THR A 120 -7.25 -11.57 -1.65
N ASP A 121 -6.84 -10.32 -1.86
CA ASP A 121 -5.64 -9.77 -1.23
C ASP A 121 -5.84 -9.54 0.27
N GLU A 122 -7.04 -9.12 0.69
CA GLU A 122 -7.39 -9.07 2.11
C GLU A 122 -7.25 -10.44 2.77
N ARG A 123 -7.79 -11.49 2.12
CA ARG A 123 -7.72 -12.86 2.65
C ARG A 123 -6.27 -13.33 2.74
N ARG A 124 -5.47 -13.10 1.70
CA ARG A 124 -4.03 -13.45 1.67
C ARG A 124 -3.28 -12.76 2.81
N ALA A 125 -3.47 -11.45 2.98
CA ALA A 125 -2.85 -10.68 4.05
C ALA A 125 -3.28 -11.18 5.44
N THR A 126 -4.58 -11.42 5.62
CA THR A 126 -5.13 -11.93 6.89
C THR A 126 -4.54 -13.29 7.25
N VAL A 127 -4.43 -14.21 6.28
CA VAL A 127 -3.82 -15.53 6.49
C VAL A 127 -2.34 -15.41 6.82
N PHE A 128 -1.61 -14.55 6.09
CA PHE A 128 -0.18 -14.30 6.34
C PHE A 128 0.07 -13.81 7.77
N PHE A 129 -0.57 -12.71 8.19
CA PHE A 129 -0.33 -12.14 9.52
C PHE A 129 -0.80 -13.06 10.66
N ARG A 130 -1.94 -13.75 10.49
CA ARG A 130 -2.39 -14.76 11.48
C ARG A 130 -1.46 -15.96 11.55
N GLY A 131 -0.84 -16.36 10.43
CA GLY A 131 0.18 -17.40 10.40
C GLY A 131 1.44 -17.04 11.20
N LEU A 132 1.71 -15.74 11.37
CA LEU A 132 2.78 -15.22 12.23
C LEU A 132 2.32 -14.96 13.68
N GLY A 133 1.08 -15.35 14.04
CA GLY A 133 0.54 -15.16 15.38
C GLY A 133 -0.07 -13.78 15.65
N TYR A 134 -0.06 -12.86 14.68
CA TYR A 134 -0.74 -11.58 14.84
C TYR A 134 -2.26 -11.72 14.72
N ASN A 135 -2.99 -10.98 15.55
CA ASN A 135 -4.39 -10.67 15.27
C ASN A 135 -4.48 -9.81 14.00
N SER A 136 -5.41 -10.13 13.11
CA SER A 136 -5.60 -9.39 11.85
C SER A 136 -7.09 -9.24 11.52
N ARG A 137 -7.45 -8.03 11.06
CA ARG A 137 -8.81 -7.63 10.68
C ARG A 137 -8.79 -6.72 9.46
N GLY A 138 -9.67 -6.99 8.50
CA GLY A 138 -10.00 -6.05 7.43
C GLY A 138 -11.19 -5.17 7.81
N VAL A 139 -11.07 -3.87 7.52
CA VAL A 139 -12.13 -2.87 7.72
C VAL A 139 -12.36 -2.15 6.40
N GLY A 140 -13.63 -2.02 6.00
CA GLY A 140 -13.98 -1.29 4.77
C GLY A 140 -13.58 0.18 4.85
N LEU A 141 -13.08 0.72 3.74
CA LEU A 141 -12.78 2.13 3.54
C LEU A 141 -13.50 2.56 2.29
N GLU A 142 -14.56 3.32 2.50
CA GLU A 142 -15.37 3.81 1.42
C GLU A 142 -14.52 4.61 0.43
N GLY A 143 -14.59 4.21 -0.85
CA GLY A 143 -13.81 4.78 -1.94
C GLY A 143 -12.36 4.28 -2.09
N LEU A 144 -11.82 3.50 -1.14
CA LEU A 144 -10.43 3.01 -1.20
C LEU A 144 -10.30 1.48 -1.20
N GLY A 145 -11.30 0.76 -0.70
CA GLY A 145 -11.27 -0.71 -0.57
C GLY A 145 -11.33 -1.13 0.89
N ARG A 146 -10.31 -1.85 1.38
CA ARG A 146 -10.28 -2.42 2.73
C ARG A 146 -8.92 -2.18 3.39
N ARG A 147 -8.89 -1.47 4.52
CA ARG A 147 -7.66 -1.40 5.35
C ARG A 147 -7.48 -2.71 6.07
N ILE A 148 -6.23 -3.16 6.13
CA ILE A 148 -5.82 -4.27 6.95
C ILE A 148 -5.20 -3.70 8.23
N LEU A 149 -5.71 -4.14 9.37
CA LEU A 149 -5.20 -3.81 10.69
C LEU A 149 -4.60 -5.07 11.32
N ILE A 150 -3.50 -4.91 12.04
CA ILE A 150 -2.92 -5.95 12.91
C ILE A 150 -2.67 -5.43 14.32
N GLY A 151 -2.65 -6.33 15.32
CA GLY A 151 -2.49 -5.99 16.74
C GLY A 151 -3.80 -6.09 17.54
N PRO A 152 -4.06 -5.20 18.52
CA PRO A 152 -3.23 -4.09 18.97
C PRO A 152 -1.94 -4.56 19.68
N PHE A 153 -0.94 -3.70 19.69
CA PHE A 153 0.36 -3.92 20.35
C PHE A 153 0.50 -2.99 21.56
N ASP A 154 1.04 -3.53 22.65
CA ASP A 154 1.19 -2.86 23.95
C ASP A 154 2.65 -2.59 24.36
N ASN A 155 3.61 -2.92 23.49
CA ASN A 155 5.02 -2.64 23.67
C ASN A 155 5.68 -2.22 22.34
N GLU A 156 6.72 -1.40 22.43
CA GLU A 156 7.42 -0.83 21.26
C GLU A 156 8.05 -1.91 20.36
N ALA A 157 8.67 -2.94 20.95
CA ALA A 157 9.37 -3.97 20.17
C ALA A 157 8.40 -4.73 19.24
N ALA A 158 7.23 -5.14 19.74
CA ALA A 158 6.22 -5.80 18.94
C ALA A 158 5.65 -4.87 17.85
N LEU A 159 5.44 -3.59 18.17
CA LEU A 159 4.94 -2.59 17.22
C LEU A 159 5.92 -2.38 16.06
N GLU A 160 7.20 -2.17 16.37
CA GLU A 160 8.26 -1.97 15.37
C GLU A 160 8.46 -3.21 14.49
N GLN A 161 8.47 -4.40 15.10
CA GLN A 161 8.54 -5.66 14.36
C GLN A 161 7.36 -5.81 13.40
N ALA A 162 6.13 -5.53 13.85
CA ALA A 162 4.94 -5.61 13.02
C ALA A 162 4.99 -4.64 11.83
N ILE A 163 5.48 -3.42 12.03
CA ILE A 163 5.70 -2.45 10.95
C ILE A 163 6.77 -2.95 9.97
N SER A 164 7.90 -3.45 10.47
CA SER A 164 8.98 -3.99 9.62
C SER A 164 8.51 -5.16 8.78
N VAL A 165 7.86 -6.14 9.40
CA VAL A 165 7.30 -7.32 8.71
C VAL A 165 6.28 -6.92 7.65
N ALA A 166 5.42 -5.93 7.92
CA ALA A 166 4.48 -5.43 6.93
C ALA A 166 5.19 -4.77 5.74
N ARG A 167 6.27 -4.01 5.95
CA ARG A 167 7.07 -3.44 4.84
C ARG A 167 7.72 -4.53 4.00
N GLU A 168 8.33 -5.52 4.66
CA GLU A 168 8.94 -6.67 3.97
C GLU A 168 7.91 -7.51 3.19
N ALA A 169 6.67 -7.58 3.67
CA ALA A 169 5.56 -8.24 2.98
C ALA A 169 5.04 -7.45 1.76
N GLY A 170 5.57 -6.25 1.52
CA GLY A 170 5.26 -5.42 0.34
C GLY A 170 4.25 -4.30 0.60
N PHE A 171 3.83 -4.08 1.84
CA PHE A 171 2.96 -2.95 2.16
C PHE A 171 3.76 -1.64 2.16
N ILE A 172 3.21 -0.62 1.48
CA ILE A 172 3.93 0.63 1.17
C ILE A 172 4.14 1.51 2.41
N SER A 173 3.11 1.66 3.24
CA SER A 173 3.11 2.59 4.36
C SER A 173 2.44 2.00 5.61
N PRO A 174 3.02 0.95 6.22
CA PRO A 174 2.55 0.49 7.51
C PRO A 174 2.92 1.49 8.61
N PHE A 175 1.94 1.87 9.45
CA PHE A 175 2.13 2.81 10.55
C PHE A 175 1.24 2.48 11.77
N ALA A 176 1.64 2.99 12.93
CA ALA A 176 0.87 2.88 14.17
C ALA A 176 -0.37 3.78 14.11
N ALA A 177 -1.55 3.16 14.04
CA ALA A 177 -2.80 3.89 13.92
C ALA A 177 -3.40 4.21 15.30
N VAL A 178 -2.78 5.16 16.03
CA VAL A 178 -3.14 5.62 17.40
C VAL A 178 -4.58 6.13 17.57
N ASN A 179 -5.30 6.16 16.47
CA ASN A 179 -6.49 6.94 16.19
C ASN A 179 -7.60 6.08 15.58
N ILE A 180 -7.32 4.80 15.32
CA ILE A 180 -8.27 3.82 14.77
C ILE A 180 -8.57 2.81 15.88
N LYS A 181 -9.84 2.43 16.00
CA LYS A 181 -10.23 1.30 16.87
C LYS A 181 -9.96 0.00 16.13
N PHE A 182 -9.30 -0.94 16.80
CA PHE A 182 -9.13 -2.30 16.31
C PHE A 182 -10.44 -3.09 16.33
#